data_AF-A0AAU1PM62-F1
#
_entry.id   AF-A0AAU1PM62-F1
#
_cell.length_a   1.000
_cell.length_b   1.000
_cell.length_c   1.000
_cell.angle_alpha   90.00
_cell.angle_beta   90.00
_cell.angle_gamma   90.00
#
_symmetry.space_group_name_H-M   'P 1'
#
loop_
_entity.id
_entity.type
_entity.pdbx_description
1 polymer ?
#
loop_
_entity_poly.entity_id
_entity_poly.type
_entity_poly.pdbx_seq_one_letter_code
_entity_poly.pdbx_strand_id
1 'polypeptide(L)'
;MSVLAWVRSAARHRKTAVTTAVLTVVAASVAVTAGSPAGAVTQATHTGLTWRVLDQRANGEVHVGGDSLSDAYTGDTPASASLPVLCLYVNGSAAPSDITPDFYDGWARGWVGLTPAVSGTSLNSRAAADALCAANFGAGWREAEFHDGRYGSGLASAGGWSFWANGAIPSGTRFWTAISDQPANPWN
;
A
#
# COMPACT_ATOMS: atom_id res chain seq x y z
N MET A 1 -48.75 48.91 -29.78
CA MET A 1 -49.47 48.31 -28.63
C MET A 1 -48.66 48.68 -27.40
N SER A 2 -48.96 49.82 -26.75
CA SER A 2 -49.88 49.96 -25.60
C SER A 2 -49.30 49.35 -24.31
N VAL A 3 -49.18 49.98 -23.13
CA VAL A 3 -49.43 51.32 -22.56
C VAL A 3 -48.55 51.44 -21.29
N LEU A 4 -48.20 52.66 -20.89
CA LEU A 4 -47.79 53.10 -19.54
C LEU A 4 -48.56 52.39 -18.40
N ALA A 5 -47.98 52.31 -17.20
CA ALA A 5 -48.55 52.98 -16.01
C ALA A 5 -47.72 52.77 -14.74
N TRP A 6 -47.53 53.88 -14.05
CA TRP A 6 -46.89 54.09 -12.76
C TRP A 6 -47.99 54.17 -11.70
N VAL A 7 -48.02 53.32 -10.65
CA VAL A 7 -48.90 53.56 -9.48
C VAL A 7 -48.28 53.05 -8.17
N ARG A 8 -47.82 54.02 -7.37
CA ARG A 8 -48.01 54.28 -5.94
C ARG A 8 -47.94 53.12 -4.91
N SER A 9 -46.97 53.30 -4.02
CA SER A 9 -46.90 52.77 -2.66
C SER A 9 -48.18 53.02 -1.84
N ALA A 10 -48.62 52.01 -1.08
CA ALA A 10 -49.57 52.16 0.00
C ALA A 10 -49.18 51.20 1.14
N ALA A 11 -48.66 51.79 2.22
CA ALA A 11 -48.44 51.13 3.50
C ALA A 11 -49.76 50.61 4.08
N ARG A 12 -49.76 49.37 4.58
CA ARG A 12 -50.82 48.85 5.44
C ARG A 12 -50.21 48.19 6.67
N HIS A 13 -50.34 48.89 7.80
CA HIS A 13 -50.20 48.32 9.13
C HIS A 13 -51.28 47.25 9.35
N ARG A 14 -50.88 46.05 9.79
CA ARG A 14 -51.79 45.14 10.50
C ARG A 14 -51.14 44.69 11.80
N LYS A 15 -51.90 44.92 12.87
CA LYS A 15 -51.62 44.61 14.25
C LYS A 15 -51.89 43.12 14.51
N THR A 16 -50.95 42.49 15.25
CA THR A 16 -51.10 41.40 16.23
C THR A 16 -52.16 40.32 16.05
N ALA A 17 -51.69 39.08 15.99
CA ALA A 17 -52.21 37.98 16.82
C ALA A 17 -51.03 37.05 17.16
N VAL A 18 -50.56 37.08 18.40
CA VAL A 18 -49.58 36.12 18.93
C VAL A 18 -50.37 34.93 19.45
N THR A 19 -50.36 33.84 18.70
CA THR A 19 -50.93 32.56 19.14
C THR A 19 -49.82 31.77 19.80
N THR A 20 -49.89 31.63 21.13
CA THR A 20 -48.93 30.86 21.93
C THR A 20 -49.12 29.37 21.64
N ALA A 21 -48.28 28.80 20.78
CA ALA A 21 -48.17 27.35 20.65
C ALA A 21 -47.25 26.83 21.75
N VAL A 22 -47.79 26.08 22.69
CA VAL A 22 -47.02 25.32 23.68
C VAL A 22 -46.33 24.17 22.94
N LEU A 23 -45.03 24.33 22.67
CA LEU A 23 -44.20 23.26 22.10
C LEU A 23 -43.77 22.34 23.25
N THR A 24 -44.33 21.13 23.31
CA THR A 24 -43.79 20.05 24.14
C THR A 24 -42.46 19.60 23.54
N VAL A 25 -41.35 20.00 24.16
CA VAL A 25 -40.02 19.46 23.83
C VAL A 25 -39.94 18.04 24.38
N VAL A 26 -40.12 17.05 23.51
CA VAL A 26 -39.73 15.68 23.80
C VAL A 26 -38.20 15.65 23.74
N ALA A 27 -37.55 15.55 24.90
CA ALA A 27 -36.11 15.33 24.97
C ALA A 27 -35.81 13.92 24.43
N ALA A 28 -35.41 13.84 23.16
CA ALA A 28 -34.84 12.62 22.60
C ALA A 28 -33.43 12.45 23.17
N SER A 29 -33.25 11.47 24.06
CA SER A 29 -31.96 11.06 24.59
C SER A 29 -31.10 10.52 23.46
N VAL A 30 -30.14 11.31 22.96
CA VAL A 30 -29.09 10.79 22.08
C VAL A 30 -28.15 9.95 22.93
N ALA A 31 -28.31 8.63 22.88
CA ALA A 31 -27.34 7.71 23.42
C ALA A 31 -26.04 7.86 22.61
N VAL A 32 -25.04 8.55 23.17
CA VAL A 32 -23.69 8.52 22.65
C VAL A 32 -23.16 7.12 22.91
N THR A 33 -23.22 6.24 21.90
CA THR A 33 -22.51 4.97 21.96
C THR A 33 -21.02 5.30 22.01
N ALA A 34 -20.42 5.14 23.18
CA ALA A 34 -18.98 5.15 23.34
C ALA A 34 -18.39 4.17 22.33
N GLY A 35 -17.71 4.68 21.31
CA GLY A 35 -17.01 3.86 20.35
C GLY A 35 -16.08 2.93 21.12
N SER A 36 -16.14 1.64 20.80
CA SER A 36 -15.18 0.66 21.32
C SER A 36 -13.76 1.21 21.14
N PRO A 37 -12.87 1.08 22.13
CA PRO A 37 -11.48 1.43 21.90
C PRO A 37 -11.01 0.60 20.71
N ALA A 38 -10.57 1.28 19.64
CA ALA A 38 -9.83 0.63 18.57
C ALA A 38 -8.77 -0.23 19.27
N GLY A 39 -8.79 -1.54 19.00
CA GLY A 39 -7.90 -2.49 19.65
C GLY A 39 -6.48 -1.92 19.63
N ALA A 40 -5.82 -1.93 20.79
CA ALA A 40 -4.43 -1.53 20.88
C ALA A 40 -3.69 -2.26 19.76
N VAL A 41 -3.12 -1.51 18.81
CA VAL A 41 -2.26 -2.07 17.78
C VAL A 41 -1.12 -2.69 18.55
N THR A 42 -1.10 -4.02 18.67
CA THR A 42 0.03 -4.74 19.24
C THR A 42 1.23 -4.26 18.43
N GLN A 43 2.13 -3.53 19.08
CA GLN A 43 3.34 -3.06 18.42
C GLN A 43 4.05 -4.31 17.92
N ALA A 44 4.31 -4.39 16.61
CA ALA A 44 5.03 -5.53 16.06
C ALA A 44 6.39 -5.61 16.77
N THR A 45 6.57 -6.68 17.55
CA THR A 45 7.75 -6.90 18.42
C THR A 45 8.88 -7.60 17.70
N HIS A 46 8.63 -8.12 16.49
CA HIS A 46 9.60 -8.85 15.70
C HIS A 46 10.10 -7.97 14.53
N THR A 47 11.26 -8.32 14.03
CA THR A 47 11.83 -7.70 12.83
C THR A 47 11.13 -8.22 11.58
N GLY A 48 11.13 -7.42 10.52
CA GLY A 48 10.72 -7.81 9.18
C GLY A 48 11.92 -7.86 8.25
N LEU A 49 11.82 -8.69 7.23
CA LEU A 49 12.78 -8.86 6.16
C LEU A 49 12.78 -7.62 5.29
N THR A 50 13.96 -7.10 5.04
CA THR A 50 14.16 -6.06 4.03
C THR A 50 15.24 -6.46 3.06
N TRP A 51 15.05 -6.00 1.84
CA TRP A 51 15.99 -6.09 0.74
C TRP A 51 16.34 -4.69 0.28
N ARG A 52 17.25 -4.61 -0.69
CA ARG A 52 17.57 -3.36 -1.37
C ARG A 52 17.62 -3.53 -2.88
N VAL A 53 17.64 -2.40 -3.58
CA VAL A 53 18.12 -2.37 -4.96
C VAL A 53 19.63 -2.60 -4.94
N LEU A 54 20.06 -3.69 -5.55
CA LEU A 54 21.46 -4.06 -5.73
C LEU A 54 22.05 -3.34 -6.95
N ASP A 55 21.28 -3.27 -8.04
CA ASP A 55 21.67 -2.61 -9.28
C ASP A 55 20.44 -2.03 -10.03
N GLN A 56 20.67 -0.99 -10.82
CA GLN A 56 19.70 -0.39 -11.73
C GLN A 56 20.40 -0.14 -13.08
N ARG A 57 19.98 -0.87 -14.10
CA ARG A 57 20.52 -0.74 -15.44
C ARG A 57 19.81 0.35 -16.23
N ALA A 58 20.52 0.93 -17.20
CA ALA A 58 20.02 2.02 -18.05
C ALA A 58 18.86 1.59 -18.97
N ASN A 59 18.69 0.30 -19.21
CA ASN A 59 17.60 -0.28 -20.00
C ASN A 59 16.30 -0.49 -19.20
N GLY A 60 16.25 -0.10 -17.92
CA GLY A 60 15.06 -0.25 -17.08
C GLY A 60 14.94 -1.62 -16.41
N GLU A 61 16.04 -2.35 -16.26
CA GLU A 61 16.11 -3.55 -15.41
C GLU A 61 16.64 -3.20 -14.03
N VAL A 62 16.00 -3.74 -13.00
CA VAL A 62 16.36 -3.56 -11.60
C VAL A 62 16.72 -4.90 -11.00
N HIS A 63 17.84 -4.95 -10.30
CA HIS A 63 18.22 -6.08 -9.46
C HIS A 63 17.87 -5.78 -8.01
N VAL A 64 17.03 -6.60 -7.43
CA VAL A 64 16.62 -6.48 -6.02
C VAL A 64 17.01 -7.74 -5.27
N GLY A 65 17.44 -7.60 -4.02
CA GLY A 65 17.86 -8.74 -3.23
C GLY A 65 18.37 -8.39 -1.86
N GLY A 66 18.73 -9.43 -1.13
CA GLY A 66 19.35 -9.31 0.19
C GLY A 66 20.78 -8.78 0.09
N ASP A 67 21.21 -8.06 1.12
CA ASP A 67 22.63 -7.77 1.35
C ASP A 67 23.09 -8.33 2.69
N SER A 68 24.28 -7.95 3.15
CA SER A 68 24.86 -8.44 4.40
C SER A 68 24.04 -8.11 5.66
N LEU A 69 23.02 -7.26 5.56
CA LEU A 69 22.11 -6.95 6.66
C LEU A 69 20.83 -7.77 6.60
N SER A 70 20.44 -8.28 5.43
CA SER A 70 19.17 -8.98 5.24
C SER A 70 19.17 -10.33 5.94
N ASP A 71 18.11 -10.61 6.70
CA ASP A 71 17.92 -11.89 7.40
C ASP A 71 16.55 -12.47 7.04
N ALA A 72 16.55 -13.45 6.14
CA ALA A 72 15.34 -14.14 5.69
C ALA A 72 14.76 -15.08 6.76
N TYR A 73 15.51 -15.45 7.79
CA TYR A 73 15.08 -16.43 8.78
C TYR A 73 14.34 -15.77 9.94
N THR A 74 14.82 -14.61 10.40
CA THR A 74 14.24 -13.92 11.56
C THR A 74 13.85 -12.47 11.31
N GLY A 75 14.17 -11.91 10.14
CA GLY A 75 13.96 -10.51 9.80
C GLY A 75 15.09 -9.63 10.31
N ASP A 76 15.36 -8.52 9.62
CA ASP A 76 16.52 -7.66 9.88
C ASP A 76 16.17 -6.24 10.34
N THR A 77 14.95 -5.78 10.09
CA THR A 77 14.55 -4.39 10.34
C THR A 77 13.40 -4.33 11.33
N PRO A 78 13.47 -3.50 12.39
CA PRO A 78 12.36 -3.33 13.32
C PRO A 78 11.09 -2.90 12.60
N ALA A 79 9.95 -3.54 12.89
CA ALA A 79 8.68 -3.21 12.23
C ALA A 79 8.20 -1.75 12.48
N SER A 80 8.77 -1.03 13.45
CA SER A 80 8.55 0.41 13.66
C SER A 80 9.24 1.29 12.60
N ALA A 81 10.13 0.75 11.79
CA ALA A 81 10.77 1.48 10.69
C ALA A 81 9.74 1.83 9.61
N SER A 82 9.95 2.98 8.96
CA SER A 82 9.18 3.41 7.80
C SER A 82 10.00 3.21 6.54
N LEU A 83 9.62 2.22 5.72
CA LEU A 83 10.28 1.88 4.47
C LEU A 83 9.22 1.67 3.36
N PRO A 84 9.57 1.87 2.09
CA PRO A 84 8.75 1.45 0.97
C PRO A 84 8.47 -0.05 0.99
N VAL A 85 7.37 -0.49 0.38
CA VAL A 85 7.12 -1.89 0.05
C VAL A 85 7.54 -2.14 -1.40
N LEU A 86 8.29 -3.22 -1.64
CA LEU A 86 8.54 -3.69 -3.00
C LEU A 86 7.28 -4.35 -3.54
N CYS A 87 6.73 -3.78 -4.60
CA CYS A 87 5.56 -4.31 -5.29
C CYS A 87 5.98 -4.94 -6.61
N LEU A 88 5.33 -6.04 -6.98
CA LEU A 88 5.56 -6.78 -8.21
C LEU A 88 4.24 -7.00 -8.96
N TYR A 89 4.29 -6.80 -10.28
CA TYR A 89 3.27 -7.23 -11.23
C TYR A 89 3.86 -8.24 -12.20
N VAL A 90 3.36 -9.48 -12.15
CA VAL A 90 3.81 -10.56 -13.03
C VAL A 90 2.95 -10.56 -14.30
N ASN A 91 3.59 -10.30 -15.44
CA ASN A 91 2.92 -10.26 -16.76
C ASN A 91 3.46 -11.33 -17.73
N GLY A 92 4.40 -12.17 -17.27
CA GLY A 92 5.00 -13.22 -18.09
C GLY A 92 6.12 -12.72 -19.01
N SER A 93 6.67 -11.52 -18.82
CA SER A 93 7.82 -11.02 -19.58
C SER A 93 8.95 -12.05 -19.63
N ALA A 94 9.51 -12.26 -20.82
CA ALA A 94 10.69 -13.10 -21.01
C ALA A 94 11.91 -12.46 -20.31
N ALA A 95 12.86 -13.29 -19.87
CA ALA A 95 14.14 -12.80 -19.38
C ALA A 95 14.94 -12.20 -20.56
N PRO A 96 15.53 -11.01 -20.40
CA PRO A 96 16.51 -10.47 -21.34
C PRO A 96 17.67 -11.45 -21.58
N SER A 97 18.24 -11.46 -22.79
CA SER A 97 19.26 -12.45 -23.19
C SER A 97 20.58 -12.35 -22.42
N ASP A 98 20.84 -11.20 -21.81
CA ASP A 98 22.02 -10.89 -21.01
C ASP A 98 21.81 -11.15 -19.50
N ILE A 99 20.61 -11.57 -19.10
CA ILE A 99 20.31 -12.07 -17.76
C ILE A 99 20.20 -13.59 -17.86
N THR A 100 21.03 -14.31 -17.11
CA THR A 100 20.96 -15.77 -17.00
C THR A 100 20.48 -16.14 -15.60
N PRO A 101 19.17 -16.40 -15.40
CA PRO A 101 18.63 -16.62 -14.07
C PRO A 101 19.08 -17.96 -13.48
N ASP A 102 19.34 -17.96 -12.18
CA ASP A 102 19.61 -19.16 -11.40
C ASP A 102 18.82 -19.19 -10.08
N PHE A 103 19.15 -20.14 -9.20
CA PHE A 103 18.47 -20.31 -7.93
C PHE A 103 18.63 -19.12 -6.96
N TYR A 104 19.72 -18.36 -7.05
CA TYR A 104 20.02 -17.24 -6.17
C TYR A 104 19.79 -15.87 -6.83
N ASP A 105 19.74 -15.82 -8.16
CA ASP A 105 19.55 -14.62 -8.95
C ASP A 105 18.52 -14.86 -10.08
N GLY A 106 17.24 -14.75 -9.75
CA GLY A 106 16.15 -15.11 -10.65
C GLY A 106 15.67 -14.00 -11.60
N TRP A 107 14.67 -14.29 -12.43
CA TRP A 107 13.89 -13.29 -13.18
C TRP A 107 12.43 -13.31 -12.76
N ALA A 108 11.88 -12.16 -12.36
CA ALA A 108 10.53 -12.06 -11.81
C ALA A 108 9.40 -12.14 -12.85
N ARG A 109 9.72 -12.10 -14.16
CA ARG A 109 8.74 -12.16 -15.25
C ARG A 109 7.71 -11.02 -15.20
N GLY A 110 8.17 -9.83 -14.83
CA GLY A 110 7.27 -8.74 -14.47
C GLY A 110 7.93 -7.39 -14.27
N TRP A 111 7.17 -6.51 -13.62
CA TRP A 111 7.56 -5.15 -13.26
C TRP A 111 7.60 -4.97 -11.75
N VAL A 112 8.59 -4.24 -11.25
CA VAL A 112 8.67 -3.82 -9.86
C VAL A 112 8.50 -2.31 -9.71
N GLY A 113 7.99 -1.92 -8.54
CA GLY A 113 7.85 -0.54 -8.11
C GLY A 113 7.89 -0.44 -6.59
N LEU A 114 8.17 0.74 -6.07
CA LEU A 114 8.16 1.02 -4.63
C LEU A 114 6.99 1.91 -4.27
N THR A 115 6.26 1.56 -3.21
CA THR A 115 5.25 2.44 -2.61
C THR A 115 5.90 3.66 -1.96
N PRO A 116 5.13 4.69 -1.55
CA PRO A 116 5.57 5.57 -0.47
C PRO A 116 5.96 4.74 0.78
N ALA A 117 6.85 5.28 1.60
CA ALA A 117 7.27 4.62 2.83
C ALA A 117 6.10 4.46 3.81
N VAL A 118 5.98 3.26 4.38
CA VAL A 118 4.99 2.92 5.40
C VAL A 118 5.66 2.28 6.61
N SER A 119 5.07 2.46 7.78
CA SER A 119 5.49 1.74 8.98
C SER A 119 5.29 0.25 8.77
N GLY A 120 6.29 -0.58 9.05
CA GLY A 120 6.15 -2.04 9.03
C GLY A 120 4.98 -2.53 9.90
N THR A 121 4.68 -1.85 11.02
CA THR A 121 3.53 -2.15 11.88
C THR A 121 2.15 -2.03 11.19
N SER A 122 2.08 -1.35 10.04
CA SER A 122 0.85 -1.28 9.23
C SER A 122 0.69 -2.48 8.29
N LEU A 123 1.78 -3.21 8.02
CA LEU A 123 1.80 -4.44 7.24
C LEU A 123 1.47 -5.60 8.19
N ASN A 124 0.20 -5.72 8.57
CA ASN A 124 -0.26 -6.69 9.57
C ASN A 124 -0.71 -8.04 8.96
N SER A 125 -0.58 -8.19 7.65
CA SER A 125 -0.84 -9.43 6.92
C SER A 125 -0.32 -9.29 5.50
N ARG A 126 -0.11 -10.44 4.85
CA ARG A 126 0.14 -10.52 3.41
C ARG A 126 -0.90 -9.76 2.58
N ALA A 127 -2.18 -9.92 2.92
CA ALA A 127 -3.27 -9.25 2.22
C ALA A 127 -3.24 -7.72 2.36
N ALA A 128 -2.82 -7.20 3.52
CA ALA A 128 -2.67 -5.76 3.74
C ALA A 128 -1.53 -5.17 2.89
N ALA A 129 -0.40 -5.87 2.78
CA ALA A 129 0.71 -5.46 1.95
C ALA A 129 0.37 -5.53 0.44
N ASP A 130 -0.29 -6.61 0.00
CA ASP A 130 -0.78 -6.73 -1.37
C ASP A 130 -1.80 -5.63 -1.71
N ALA A 131 -2.71 -5.30 -0.78
CA ALA A 131 -3.67 -4.22 -0.97
C ALA A 131 -2.98 -2.85 -1.09
N LEU A 132 -1.89 -2.61 -0.37
CA LEU A 132 -1.08 -1.41 -0.52
C LEU A 132 -0.47 -1.34 -1.94
N CYS A 133 0.09 -2.43 -2.44
CA CYS A 133 0.61 -2.49 -3.81
C CYS A 133 -0.48 -2.24 -4.85
N ALA A 134 -1.64 -2.89 -4.71
CA ALA A 134 -2.76 -2.69 -5.61
C ALA A 134 -3.31 -1.25 -5.57
N ALA A 135 -3.31 -0.59 -4.41
CA ALA A 135 -3.74 0.80 -4.27
C ALA A 135 -2.79 1.78 -4.96
N ASN A 136 -1.48 1.49 -4.98
CA ASN A 136 -0.48 2.36 -5.60
C ASN A 136 -0.35 2.16 -7.11
N PHE A 137 -0.49 0.92 -7.59
CA PHE A 137 -0.14 0.56 -8.97
C PHE A 137 -1.27 -0.10 -9.77
N GLY A 138 -2.40 -0.41 -9.13
CA GLY A 138 -3.58 -1.01 -9.76
C GLY A 138 -3.69 -2.53 -9.56
N ALA A 139 -4.78 -3.09 -10.08
CA ALA A 139 -5.08 -4.51 -9.93
C ALA A 139 -3.96 -5.42 -10.48
N GLY A 140 -3.66 -6.50 -9.75
CA GLY A 140 -2.62 -7.48 -10.10
C GLY A 140 -1.25 -7.19 -9.51
N TRP A 141 -1.02 -5.98 -8.97
CA TRP A 141 0.16 -5.69 -8.17
C TRP A 141 0.01 -6.25 -6.77
N ARG A 142 1.10 -6.82 -6.25
CA ARG A 142 1.17 -7.45 -4.92
C ARG A 142 2.56 -7.24 -4.32
N GLU A 143 2.72 -7.41 -3.02
CA GLU A 143 4.05 -7.34 -2.41
C GLU A 143 4.96 -8.41 -3.04
N ALA A 144 6.20 -8.04 -3.38
CA ALA A 144 7.20 -8.97 -3.85
C ALA A 144 7.56 -9.97 -2.75
N GLU A 145 7.83 -11.20 -3.15
CA GLU A 145 8.12 -12.31 -2.27
C GLU A 145 9.51 -12.86 -2.59
N PHE A 146 10.20 -13.32 -1.56
CA PHE A 146 11.58 -13.79 -1.60
C PHE A 146 11.85 -14.79 -2.74
N HIS A 147 10.86 -15.63 -3.10
CA HIS A 147 10.94 -16.66 -4.11
C HIS A 147 10.33 -16.30 -5.47
N ASP A 148 10.14 -15.00 -5.74
CA ASP A 148 9.57 -14.57 -7.02
C ASP A 148 10.52 -14.69 -8.21
N GLY A 149 11.83 -14.77 -7.95
CA GLY A 149 12.85 -15.04 -8.96
C GLY A 149 12.64 -16.41 -9.62
N ARG A 150 12.38 -16.44 -10.93
CA ARG A 150 12.23 -17.67 -11.70
C ARG A 150 13.49 -18.02 -12.47
N TYR A 151 13.77 -19.31 -12.59
CA TYR A 151 14.94 -19.82 -13.30
C TYR A 151 14.69 -21.18 -13.95
N GLY A 152 15.71 -21.69 -14.65
CA GLY A 152 15.69 -23.00 -15.31
C GLY A 152 14.93 -23.00 -16.64
N SER A 153 14.75 -24.19 -17.21
CA SER A 153 14.07 -24.36 -18.50
C SER A 153 12.66 -23.77 -18.45
N GLY A 154 12.38 -22.82 -19.34
CA GLY A 154 11.09 -22.13 -19.40
C GLY A 154 10.73 -21.32 -18.14
N LEU A 155 11.70 -20.99 -17.28
CA LEU A 155 11.48 -20.29 -16.00
C LEU A 155 10.49 -21.04 -15.08
N ALA A 156 10.56 -22.37 -15.09
CA ALA A 156 9.64 -23.25 -14.36
C ALA A 156 9.98 -23.40 -12.86
N SER A 157 11.19 -23.07 -12.45
CA SER A 157 11.65 -23.16 -11.05
C SER A 157 11.64 -21.81 -10.36
N ALA A 158 11.55 -21.82 -9.02
CA ALA A 158 11.58 -20.63 -8.17
C ALA A 158 12.82 -20.69 -7.27
N GLY A 159 13.57 -19.59 -7.24
CA GLY A 159 14.79 -19.41 -6.46
C GLY A 159 14.54 -18.57 -5.22
N GLY A 160 15.57 -17.91 -4.71
CA GLY A 160 15.46 -16.94 -3.64
C GLY A 160 16.63 -15.97 -3.63
N TRP A 161 16.76 -15.17 -2.58
CA TRP A 161 17.88 -14.25 -2.30
C TRP A 161 17.96 -13.00 -3.18
N SER A 162 17.68 -13.09 -4.47
CA SER A 162 17.56 -11.93 -5.35
C SER A 162 16.78 -12.25 -6.63
N PHE A 163 16.32 -11.21 -7.32
CA PHE A 163 15.83 -11.33 -8.68
C PHE A 163 15.97 -10.02 -9.46
N TRP A 164 16.01 -10.17 -10.78
CA TRP A 164 15.84 -9.10 -11.75
C TRP A 164 14.37 -8.93 -12.14
N ALA A 165 13.98 -7.69 -12.46
CA ALA A 165 12.67 -7.34 -13.00
C ALA A 165 12.76 -6.05 -13.84
N ASN A 166 11.70 -5.73 -14.59
CA ASN A 166 11.58 -4.42 -15.21
C ASN A 166 11.22 -3.37 -14.14
N GLY A 167 11.78 -2.17 -14.19
CA GLY A 167 11.48 -1.10 -13.24
C GLY A 167 12.47 0.06 -13.29
N ALA A 168 12.15 1.09 -12.52
CA ALA A 168 13.00 2.26 -12.35
C ALA A 168 13.04 2.66 -10.87
N ILE A 169 14.02 2.14 -10.14
CA ILE A 169 14.20 2.34 -8.70
C ILE A 169 15.70 2.62 -8.45
N PRO A 170 16.08 3.72 -7.77
CA PRO A 170 17.48 4.00 -7.50
C PRO A 170 18.21 2.90 -6.72
N SER A 171 19.43 2.57 -7.14
CA SER A 171 20.32 1.63 -6.43
C SER A 171 20.52 2.02 -4.97
N GLY A 172 20.59 1.03 -4.08
CA GLY A 172 20.75 1.24 -2.64
C GLY A 172 19.45 1.53 -1.89
N THR A 173 18.31 1.73 -2.56
CA THR A 173 17.02 1.91 -1.89
C THR A 173 16.63 0.64 -1.14
N ARG A 174 16.38 0.73 0.17
CA ARG A 174 15.94 -0.39 1.03
C ARG A 174 14.42 -0.39 1.19
N PHE A 175 13.80 -1.57 1.24
CA PHE A 175 12.36 -1.74 1.25
C PHE A 175 11.95 -3.05 1.94
N TRP A 176 10.69 -3.13 2.35
CA TRP A 176 10.05 -4.36 2.79
C TRP A 176 9.86 -5.33 1.61
N THR A 177 10.10 -6.61 1.87
CA THR A 177 9.76 -7.72 0.97
C THR A 177 9.19 -8.85 1.81
N ALA A 178 8.29 -9.65 1.24
CA ALA A 178 7.69 -10.77 1.93
C ALA A 178 8.56 -12.03 1.83
N ILE A 179 8.39 -12.96 2.76
CA ILE A 179 8.83 -14.35 2.66
C ILE A 179 7.75 -15.27 3.24
N SER A 180 7.37 -16.30 2.50
CA SER A 180 6.21 -17.14 2.84
C SER A 180 6.54 -18.37 3.67
N ASP A 181 7.81 -18.79 3.70
CA ASP A 181 8.27 -20.02 4.36
C ASP A 181 9.14 -19.77 5.61
N GLN A 182 9.32 -18.50 6.00
CA GLN A 182 10.04 -18.09 7.22
C GLN A 182 9.24 -17.04 8.02
N PRO A 183 9.43 -16.96 9.35
CA PRO A 183 8.75 -15.99 10.21
C PRO A 183 9.42 -14.61 10.20
N ALA A 184 9.77 -14.09 9.03
CA ALA A 184 10.55 -12.86 8.88
C ALA A 184 9.75 -11.71 8.23
N ASN A 185 8.42 -11.65 8.37
CA ASN A 185 7.63 -10.54 7.87
C ASN A 185 7.18 -9.62 9.01
N PRO A 186 6.85 -8.34 8.76
CA PRO A 186 6.29 -7.40 9.75
C PRO A 186 4.98 -7.83 10.46
N TRP A 187 4.34 -8.93 10.05
CA TRP A 187 3.11 -9.49 10.64
C TRP A 187 3.27 -10.82 11.37
N ASN A 188 4.51 -11.29 11.59
CA ASN A 188 4.77 -12.62 12.15
C ASN A 188 4.59 -12.76 13.67
#